data_AF-A0A929D9H4-F1
#
_entry.id   AF-A0A929D9H4-F1
#
_cell.length_a   1.000
_cell.length_b   1.000
_cell.length_c   1.000
_cell.angle_alpha   90.00
_cell.angle_beta   90.00
_cell.angle_gamma   90.00
#
_symmetry.space_group_name_H-M   'P 1'
#
loop_
_entity.id
_entity.type
_entity.pdbx_description
1 polymer ?
#
loop_
_entity_poly.entity_id
_entity_poly.type
_entity_poly.pdbx_seq_one_letter_code
_entity_poly.pdbx_strand_id
1 'polypeptide(L)'
;MPTLTPIRVHITGAVVQPDVYELPPGSIVQEAIEAAGGPTSDADLSCINLALELLDHQQVYVPRQGEVDPPPPVSGGESGGGGLININTATAAELETLPRIGPSTAQKIIDYREANGPFETIEEIQEVPSIGPATYEGLKDLITVGP
;
A
#
# COMPACT_ATOMS: atom_id res chain seq x y z
N MET A 1 14.94 21.55 27.41
CA MET A 1 13.61 21.57 26.78
C MET A 1 13.75 20.72 25.52
N PRO A 2 13.10 19.54 25.39
CA PRO A 2 13.11 18.83 24.12
C PRO A 2 12.39 19.72 23.10
N THR A 3 13.11 20.18 22.07
CA THR A 3 12.52 20.82 20.91
C THR A 3 11.70 19.76 20.18
N LEU A 4 10.39 19.93 20.19
CA LEU A 4 9.47 19.10 19.41
C LEU A 4 9.91 19.19 17.94
N THR A 5 10.29 18.05 17.35
CA THR A 5 10.72 17.99 15.95
C THR A 5 9.49 18.22 15.05
N PRO A 6 9.51 19.20 14.13
CA PRO A 6 8.43 19.38 13.18
C PRO A 6 8.32 18.16 12.27
N ILE A 7 7.09 17.79 11.94
CA ILE A 7 6.79 16.70 11.01
C ILE A 7 6.63 17.28 9.61
N ARG A 8 7.12 16.54 8.60
CA ARG A 8 6.96 16.92 7.19
C ARG A 8 5.89 16.06 6.55
N VAL A 9 4.85 16.69 6.03
CA VAL A 9 3.70 15.99 5.45
C VAL A 9 3.52 16.44 4.01
N HIS A 10 3.38 15.49 3.10
CA HIS A 10 3.16 15.76 1.68
C HIS A 10 1.67 15.78 1.37
N ILE A 11 1.14 16.93 0.96
CA ILE A 11 -0.29 17.09 0.65
C ILE A 11 -0.48 17.11 -0.86
N THR A 12 -1.35 16.24 -1.36
CA THR A 12 -1.60 16.03 -2.79
C THR A 12 -3.08 15.94 -3.10
N GLY A 13 -3.45 16.09 -4.38
CA GLY A 13 -4.84 15.95 -4.84
C GLY A 13 -5.59 17.28 -4.92
N ALA A 14 -6.85 17.28 -4.50
CA ALA A 14 -7.81 18.37 -4.65
C ALA A 14 -7.65 19.49 -3.59
N VAL A 15 -6.42 19.92 -3.31
CA VAL A 15 -6.09 21.04 -2.41
C VAL A 15 -5.63 22.27 -3.20
N VAL A 16 -5.74 23.46 -2.62
CA VAL A 16 -5.37 24.70 -3.32
C VAL A 16 -3.88 24.73 -3.68
N GLN A 17 -3.02 24.30 -2.75
CA GLN A 17 -1.57 24.27 -2.92
C GLN A 17 -0.99 22.92 -2.49
N PRO A 18 -0.96 21.90 -3.39
CA PRO A 18 -0.33 20.63 -3.09
C PRO A 18 1.19 20.81 -3.02
N ASP A 19 1.76 20.63 -1.83
CA ASP A 19 3.19 20.75 -1.56
C ASP A 19 3.56 20.02 -0.25
N VAL A 20 4.79 20.15 0.23
CA VAL A 20 5.25 19.57 1.50
C VAL A 20 5.20 20.63 2.59
N TYR A 21 4.50 20.33 3.68
CA TYR A 21 4.31 21.25 4.80
C TYR A 21 4.99 20.76 6.07
N GLU A 22 5.60 21.69 6.81
CA GLU A 22 6.18 21.45 8.12
C GLU A 22 5.17 21.84 9.21
N LEU A 23 4.71 20.84 9.97
CA LEU A 23 3.69 20.99 11.00
C LEU A 23 4.26 20.60 12.37
N PRO A 24 3.69 21.12 13.48
CA PRO A 24 4.05 20.63 14.80
C PRO A 24 3.62 19.16 14.98
N PRO A 25 4.36 18.37 15.78
CA PRO A 25 3.97 16.99 16.05
C PRO A 25 2.66 16.95 16.83
N GLY A 26 1.77 16.02 16.46
CA GLY A 26 0.40 15.93 16.98
C GLY A 26 -0.62 16.74 16.16
N SER A 27 -0.20 17.40 15.08
CA SER A 27 -1.14 17.97 14.12
C SER A 27 -1.96 16.90 13.41
N ILE A 28 -3.18 17.26 13.04
CA ILE A 28 -4.11 16.36 12.36
C ILE A 28 -4.22 16.68 10.86
N VAL A 29 -4.77 15.75 10.08
CA VAL A 29 -4.99 15.88 8.63
C VAL A 29 -5.69 17.20 8.27
N GLN A 30 -6.69 17.62 9.06
CA GLN A 30 -7.38 18.89 8.85
C GLN A 30 -6.41 20.08 8.82
N GLU A 31 -5.51 20.19 9.80
CA GLU A 31 -4.56 21.30 9.90
C GLU A 31 -3.60 21.33 8.70
N ALA A 32 -3.20 20.16 8.19
CA ALA A 32 -2.37 20.09 7.00
C ALA A 32 -3.09 20.54 5.72
N ILE A 33 -4.38 20.21 5.59
CA ILE A 33 -5.20 20.68 4.47
C ILE A 33 -5.39 22.21 4.56
N GLU A 34 -5.60 22.73 5.77
CA GLU A 34 -5.68 24.18 6.01
C GLU A 34 -4.35 24.89 5.67
N ALA A 35 -3.21 24.30 6.04
CA ALA A 35 -1.89 24.78 5.66
C ALA A 35 -1.68 24.77 4.13
N ALA A 36 -2.27 23.81 3.42
CA ALA A 36 -2.30 23.73 1.96
C ALA A 36 -3.24 24.74 1.27
N GLY A 37 -3.76 25.72 2.00
CA GLY A 37 -4.69 26.72 1.48
C GLY A 37 -6.16 26.25 1.46
N GLY A 38 -6.44 25.11 2.09
CA GLY A 38 -7.77 24.52 2.19
C GLY A 38 -8.12 23.55 1.05
N PRO A 39 -9.27 22.86 1.18
CA PRO A 39 -9.80 22.02 0.12
C PRO A 39 -10.27 22.87 -1.07
N THR A 40 -10.11 22.36 -2.29
CA THR A 40 -10.76 22.96 -3.47
C THR A 40 -12.26 22.69 -3.47
N SER A 41 -13.05 23.43 -4.27
CA SER A 41 -14.50 23.22 -4.39
C SER A 41 -14.89 21.84 -4.91
N ASP A 42 -13.95 21.17 -5.59
CA ASP A 42 -14.09 19.82 -6.11
C ASP A 42 -13.53 18.76 -5.16
N ALA A 43 -13.07 19.12 -3.96
CA ALA A 43 -12.50 18.16 -3.01
C ALA A 43 -13.59 17.32 -2.34
N ASP A 44 -13.32 16.02 -2.20
CA ASP A 44 -14.12 15.12 -1.38
C ASP A 44 -13.40 14.83 -0.04
N LEU A 45 -13.82 15.54 0.99
CA LEU A 45 -13.33 15.33 2.36
C LEU A 45 -14.05 14.21 3.10
N SER A 46 -15.16 13.69 2.55
CA SER A 46 -15.97 12.65 3.22
C SER A 46 -15.24 11.31 3.22
N CYS A 47 -14.34 11.11 2.25
CA CYS A 47 -13.48 9.93 2.14
C CYS A 47 -12.23 9.97 3.02
N ILE A 48 -11.98 11.06 3.76
CA ILE A 48 -10.74 11.24 4.55
C ILE A 48 -11.07 11.37 6.04
N ASN A 49 -10.26 10.72 6.89
CA ASN A 49 -10.32 10.97 8.33
C ASN A 49 -9.57 12.27 8.68
N LEU A 50 -10.30 13.39 8.76
CA LEU A 50 -9.76 14.71 9.10
C LEU A 50 -9.14 14.78 10.51
N ALA A 51 -9.58 13.92 11.42
CA ALA A 51 -9.11 13.86 12.81
C ALA A 51 -7.92 12.92 13.01
N LEU A 52 -7.39 12.32 11.93
CA LEU A 52 -6.21 11.46 12.00
C LEU A 52 -4.98 12.30 12.32
N GLU A 53 -4.21 11.89 13.33
CA GLU A 53 -2.90 12.47 13.65
C GLU A 53 -1.90 12.19 12.53
N LEU A 54 -1.08 13.20 12.22
CA LEU A 54 -0.08 13.14 11.18
C LEU A 54 1.27 12.68 11.72
N LEU A 55 1.92 11.85 10.92
CA LEU A 55 3.26 11.35 11.16
C LEU A 55 4.27 12.07 10.25
N ASP A 56 5.53 12.08 10.67
CA ASP A 56 6.63 12.57 9.84
C ASP A 56 6.76 11.71 8.58
N HIS A 57 6.96 12.37 7.43
CA HIS A 57 7.02 11.80 6.09
C HIS A 57 5.72 11.16 5.60
N GLN A 58 4.58 11.44 6.24
CA GLN A 58 3.28 10.96 5.79
C GLN A 58 2.80 11.71 4.53
N GLN A 59 2.12 10.99 3.64
CA GLN A 59 1.42 11.59 2.50
C GLN A 59 -0.09 11.61 2.76
N VAL A 60 -0.72 12.75 2.50
CA VAL A 60 -2.18 12.91 2.52
C VAL A 60 -2.64 13.21 1.09
N TYR A 61 -3.52 12.38 0.58
CA TYR A 61 -4.17 12.59 -0.72
C TYR A 61 -5.62 13.01 -0.50
N VAL A 62 -6.01 14.10 -1.15
CA VAL A 62 -7.39 14.59 -1.14
C VAL A 62 -8.06 14.22 -2.47
N PRO A 63 -9.04 13.32 -2.49
CA PRO A 63 -9.74 12.95 -3.72
C PRO A 63 -10.69 14.07 -4.19
N ARG A 64 -11.12 13.97 -5.45
CA ARG A 64 -12.12 14.87 -6.05
C ARG A 64 -13.55 14.31 -5.95
N GLN A 65 -14.56 15.17 -5.89
CA GLN A 65 -15.98 14.78 -5.87
C GLN A 65 -16.35 14.03 -7.16
N GLY A 66 -16.85 12.81 -7.00
CA GLY A 66 -17.21 11.96 -8.14
C GLY A 66 -16.02 11.29 -8.84
N GLU A 67 -14.80 11.46 -8.32
CA GLU A 67 -13.66 10.64 -8.72
C GLU A 67 -13.81 9.26 -8.06
N VAL A 68 -14.30 8.29 -8.83
CA VAL A 68 -14.37 6.88 -8.46
C VAL A 68 -12.96 6.32 -8.61
N ASP A 69 -12.22 6.24 -7.50
CA ASP A 69 -10.87 5.68 -7.32
C ASP A 69 -9.85 5.90 -8.46
N PRO A 70 -8.83 6.76 -8.31
CA PRO A 70 -7.48 6.26 -8.40
C PRO A 70 -7.26 5.31 -7.21
N PRO A 71 -6.53 4.19 -7.39
CA PRO A 71 -6.24 3.29 -6.28
C PRO A 71 -5.70 4.12 -5.11
N PRO A 72 -5.99 3.75 -3.85
CA PRO A 72 -5.51 4.50 -2.70
C PRO A 72 -4.02 4.77 -2.88
N PRO A 73 -3.49 5.95 -2.52
CA PRO A 73 -2.06 6.01 -2.27
C PRO A 73 -1.82 4.90 -1.27
N VAL A 74 -1.04 3.90 -1.68
CA VAL A 74 -0.53 2.88 -0.79
C VAL A 74 0.04 3.66 0.37
N SER A 75 -0.70 3.65 1.48
CA SER A 75 -0.24 4.19 2.73
C SER A 75 1.02 3.39 2.97
N GLY A 76 2.17 4.04 2.78
CA GLY A 76 3.46 3.56 3.21
C GLY A 76 3.46 3.55 4.73
N GLY A 77 2.62 2.68 5.29
CA GLY A 77 2.58 2.25 6.66
C GLY A 77 3.06 0.81 6.65
N GLU A 78 4.38 0.68 6.69
CA GLU A 78 5.06 -0.38 7.43
C GLU A 78 4.57 -1.83 7.26
N SER A 79 5.01 -2.48 6.18
CA SER A 79 5.70 -3.76 6.41
C SER A 79 7.18 -3.44 6.47
N GLY A 80 7.66 -3.14 7.66
CA GLY A 80 9.08 -2.97 7.92
C GLY A 80 9.87 -4.19 7.42
N GLY A 81 10.84 -3.92 6.54
CA GLY A 81 12.01 -4.75 6.30
C GLY A 81 11.79 -6.00 5.46
N GLY A 82 12.16 -5.96 4.17
CA GLY A 82 12.51 -7.16 3.39
C GLY A 82 11.55 -8.36 3.54
N GLY A 83 10.24 -8.10 3.53
CA GLY A 83 9.22 -9.03 3.98
C GLY A 83 8.65 -9.88 2.84
N LEU A 84 8.65 -11.19 3.07
CA LEU A 84 8.11 -12.25 2.23
C LEU A 84 6.72 -11.92 1.66
N ILE A 85 6.51 -12.16 0.37
CA ILE A 85 5.25 -11.96 -0.37
C ILE A 85 4.26 -13.06 0.02
N ASN A 86 3.10 -12.66 0.55
CA ASN A 86 2.09 -13.62 0.97
C ASN A 86 1.31 -14.18 -0.24
N ILE A 87 1.47 -15.45 -0.58
CA ILE A 87 0.82 -16.05 -1.77
C ILE A 87 -0.71 -16.17 -1.66
N ASN A 88 -1.25 -16.10 -0.44
CA ASN A 88 -2.70 -16.13 -0.20
C ASN A 88 -3.37 -14.77 -0.41
N THR A 89 -2.67 -13.68 -0.11
CA THR A 89 -3.22 -12.32 -0.18
C THR A 89 -2.63 -11.48 -1.31
N ALA A 90 -1.48 -11.88 -1.86
CA ALA A 90 -0.80 -11.15 -2.92
C ALA A 90 -1.67 -11.02 -4.16
N THR A 91 -1.55 -9.86 -4.78
CA THR A 91 -2.11 -9.54 -6.10
C THR A 91 -1.25 -10.13 -7.22
N ALA A 92 -1.81 -10.20 -8.43
CA ALA A 92 -1.05 -10.67 -9.60
C ALA A 92 0.24 -9.85 -9.80
N ALA A 93 0.15 -8.53 -9.65
CA ALA A 93 1.28 -7.62 -9.79
C ALA A 93 2.37 -7.88 -8.74
N GLU A 94 2.00 -8.21 -7.49
CA GLU A 94 2.96 -8.56 -6.44
C GLU A 94 3.64 -9.91 -6.72
N LEU A 95 2.88 -10.90 -7.18
CA LEU A 95 3.44 -12.20 -7.57
C LEU A 95 4.39 -12.05 -8.76
N GLU A 96 4.12 -11.14 -9.70
CA GLU A 96 5.00 -10.84 -10.83
C GLU A 96 6.33 -10.18 -10.43
N THR A 97 6.44 -9.61 -9.22
CA THR A 97 7.73 -9.10 -8.71
C THR A 97 8.70 -10.22 -8.37
N LEU A 98 8.21 -11.45 -8.23
CA LEU A 98 9.00 -12.60 -7.87
C LEU A 98 9.84 -13.10 -9.05
N PRO A 99 11.09 -13.52 -8.82
CA PRO A 99 11.93 -14.06 -9.88
C PRO A 99 11.28 -15.32 -10.45
N ARG A 100 11.23 -15.42 -11.79
CA ARG A 100 10.67 -16.56 -12.54
C ARG A 100 9.14 -16.66 -12.50
N ILE A 101 8.44 -15.71 -11.88
CA ILE A 101 6.99 -15.58 -11.98
C ILE A 101 6.66 -14.53 -13.03
N GLY A 102 5.91 -14.95 -14.05
CA GLY A 102 5.35 -14.05 -15.05
C GLY A 102 3.83 -13.96 -14.92
N PRO A 103 3.17 -13.11 -15.74
CA PRO A 103 1.73 -12.86 -15.68
C PRO A 103 0.90 -14.16 -15.74
N SER A 104 1.30 -15.09 -16.62
CA SER A 104 0.62 -16.38 -16.76
C SER A 104 0.75 -17.27 -15.51
N THR A 105 1.86 -17.18 -14.79
CA THR A 105 2.08 -17.97 -13.57
C THR A 105 1.39 -17.31 -12.38
N ALA A 106 1.46 -15.99 -12.26
CA ALA A 106 0.75 -15.21 -11.24
C ALA A 106 -0.77 -15.49 -11.28
N GLN A 107 -1.36 -15.48 -12.47
CA GLN A 107 -2.78 -15.82 -12.64
C GLN A 107 -3.10 -17.26 -12.23
N LYS A 108 -2.22 -18.23 -12.53
CA LYS A 108 -2.43 -19.62 -12.11
C LYS A 108 -2.34 -19.81 -10.60
N ILE A 109 -1.49 -19.05 -9.90
CA ILE A 109 -1.43 -19.10 -8.44
C ILE A 109 -2.77 -18.63 -7.85
N ILE A 110 -3.34 -17.56 -8.42
CA ILE A 110 -4.64 -17.02 -8.01
C ILE A 110 -5.76 -18.03 -8.30
N ASP A 111 -5.81 -18.56 -9.51
CA ASP A 111 -6.81 -19.56 -9.91
C ASP A 111 -6.72 -20.83 -9.04
N TYR A 112 -5.50 -21.27 -8.71
CA TYR A 112 -5.27 -22.42 -7.85
C TYR A 112 -5.83 -22.19 -6.43
N ARG A 113 -5.57 -21.03 -5.82
CA ARG A 113 -6.08 -20.75 -4.46
C ARG A 113 -7.60 -20.52 -4.44
N GLU A 114 -8.17 -20.04 -5.55
CA GLU A 114 -9.63 -19.91 -5.68
C GLU A 114 -10.32 -21.27 -5.89
N ALA A 115 -9.68 -22.19 -6.60
CA ALA A 115 -10.23 -23.52 -6.90
C ALA A 115 -9.99 -24.55 -5.77
N ASN A 116 -8.81 -24.54 -5.15
CA ASN A 116 -8.39 -25.54 -4.14
C ASN A 116 -8.44 -24.99 -2.71
N GLY A 117 -8.55 -23.68 -2.53
CA GLY A 117 -8.47 -23.02 -1.23
C GLY A 117 -7.10 -22.37 -0.97
N PRO A 118 -6.95 -21.64 0.14
CA PRO A 118 -5.69 -20.98 0.49
C PRO A 118 -4.57 -22.01 0.69
N PHE A 119 -3.35 -21.64 0.33
CA PHE A 119 -2.14 -22.41 0.59
C PHE A 119 -1.88 -22.47 2.10
N GLU A 120 -1.77 -23.66 2.67
CA GLU A 120 -1.41 -23.87 4.08
C GLU A 120 0.11 -23.76 4.28
N THR A 121 0.88 -24.09 3.23
CA THR A 121 2.35 -24.01 3.25
C THR A 121 2.90 -23.39 1.98
N ILE A 122 4.10 -22.80 2.07
CA ILE A 122 4.80 -22.26 0.90
C ILE A 122 5.18 -23.34 -0.12
N GLU A 123 5.20 -24.62 0.28
CA GLU A 123 5.58 -25.75 -0.57
C GLU A 123 4.46 -26.12 -1.56
N GLU A 124 3.19 -25.90 -1.18
CA GLU A 124 2.02 -26.18 -2.02
C GLU A 124 1.97 -25.30 -3.27
N ILE A 125 2.73 -24.21 -3.32
CA ILE A 125 2.89 -23.43 -4.55
C ILE A 125 3.44 -24.28 -5.71
N GLN A 126 4.12 -25.39 -5.41
CA GLN A 126 4.60 -26.36 -6.41
C GLN A 126 3.49 -27.19 -7.06
N GLU A 127 2.29 -27.23 -6.47
CA GLU A 127 1.13 -27.88 -7.09
C GLU A 127 0.55 -27.02 -8.23
N VAL A 128 0.91 -25.74 -8.29
CA VAL A 128 0.49 -24.83 -9.36
C VAL A 128 1.16 -25.24 -10.68
N PRO A 129 0.38 -25.47 -11.76
CA PRO A 129 0.89 -25.96 -13.03
C PRO A 129 1.69 -24.89 -13.78
N SER A 130 2.96 -24.70 -13.40
CA SER A 130 4.01 -23.85 -13.99
C SER A 130 5.13 -23.57 -12.98
N ILE A 131 4.95 -23.94 -11.71
CA ILE A 131 5.91 -23.73 -10.63
C ILE A 131 6.58 -25.06 -10.32
N GLY A 132 7.73 -25.27 -10.96
CA GLY A 132 8.58 -26.41 -10.65
C GLY A 132 9.51 -26.14 -9.46
N PRO A 133 10.27 -27.17 -9.03
CA PRO A 133 11.22 -27.05 -7.92
C PRO A 133 12.26 -25.97 -8.16
N ALA A 134 12.71 -25.79 -9.40
CA ALA A 134 13.66 -24.74 -9.78
C ALA A 134 13.10 -23.31 -9.63
N THR A 135 11.79 -23.15 -9.76
CA THR A 135 11.13 -21.86 -9.53
C THR A 135 10.96 -21.66 -8.03
N TYR A 136 10.42 -22.67 -7.32
CA TYR A 136 10.23 -22.63 -5.87
C TYR A 136 11.52 -22.28 -5.10
N GLU A 137 12.68 -22.82 -5.50
CA GLU A 137 13.94 -22.52 -4.82
C GLU A 137 14.32 -21.03 -4.82
N GLY A 138 13.96 -20.30 -5.90
CA GLY A 138 14.17 -18.85 -5.97
C GLY A 138 13.10 -18.04 -5.25
N LEU A 139 12.01 -18.69 -4.82
CA LEU A 139 10.83 -18.07 -4.21
C LEU A 139 10.73 -18.33 -2.72
N LYS A 140 11.20 -19.48 -2.22
CA LYS A 140 11.02 -19.92 -0.83
C LYS A 140 11.49 -18.91 0.22
N ASP A 141 12.52 -18.11 -0.10
CA ASP A 141 13.07 -17.05 0.74
C ASP A 141 12.40 -15.67 0.51
N LEU A 142 11.44 -15.60 -0.41
CA LEU A 142 10.72 -14.40 -0.84
C LEU A 142 9.20 -14.52 -0.68
N ILE A 143 8.67 -15.70 -0.32
CA ILE A 143 7.22 -15.94 -0.18
C ILE A 143 6.85 -16.43 1.23
N THR A 144 5.61 -16.16 1.63
CA THR A 144 5.00 -16.65 2.87
C THR A 144 3.55 -17.01 2.61
N VAL A 145 2.92 -17.75 3.53
CA VAL A 145 1.48 -18.04 3.49
C VAL A 145 0.68 -17.20 4.50
N GLY A 146 1.36 -16.53 5.43
CA GLY A 146 0.74 -15.81 6.55
C GLY A 146 -0.12 -16.73 7.45
N PRO A 147 -0.47 -16.28 8.66
CA PRO A 147 -1.51 -16.94 9.48
C PRO A 147 -2.93 -16.67 8.95
#